data_AF-A0A382PU14-F1
#
_entry.id   AF-A0A382PU14-F1
#
_cell.length_a   1.000
_cell.length_b   1.000
_cell.length_c   1.000
_cell.angle_alpha   90.00
_cell.angle_beta   90.00
_cell.angle_gamma   90.00
#
_symmetry.space_group_name_H-M   'P 1'
#
loop_
_entity.id
_entity.type
_entity.pdbx_description
1 polymer ?
#
loop_
_entity_poly.entity_id
_entity_poly.type
_entity_poly.pdbx_seq_one_letter_code
_entity_poly.pdbx_strand_id
1 'polypeptide(L)'
;MFSCLTRPYNLSLTKPYIKLINQGAAPMKIVQHIFKLLLSVHVVSLVIIFSSGNVLANVSELLVQGDNHRMNRDYILAEKSYTEALAKEPKNYRILKSLVEIKFALEKYAEAKPLAEKILSFRVMLQKKVKVFVIGESGALAGVISPKTRTPYHMAELVDETVISADSGQNNMRNYLDAKTKKEVPNYRLFFLESGKMKLVPKSEVKIEYVGVPRIDHESVQELYSKVQSKLIDLSGKPKNIEMVSVEGGCFDMGSDKGALLEGPIHKVCLSPFKIEKHEVTQKSFQSV
;
A
#
# COMPACT_ATOMS: atom_id res chain seq x y z
N MET A 1 -33.89 78.78 -4.46
CA MET A 1 -34.92 79.16 -5.45
C MET A 1 -34.91 78.12 -6.56
N PHE A 2 -36.06 77.46 -6.78
CA PHE A 2 -36.51 76.71 -7.97
C PHE A 2 -35.62 75.56 -8.51
N SER A 3 -36.06 74.28 -8.41
CA SER A 3 -36.95 73.57 -9.37
C SER A 3 -36.17 73.02 -10.57
N CYS A 4 -36.47 71.92 -11.26
CA CYS A 4 -37.35 70.75 -11.16
C CYS A 4 -37.22 70.10 -12.58
N LEU A 5 -37.37 68.76 -12.72
CA LEU A 5 -37.77 68.05 -13.97
C LEU A 5 -36.72 68.08 -15.13
N THR A 6 -36.58 67.15 -16.09
CA THR A 6 -37.34 65.97 -16.56
C THR A 6 -36.47 65.21 -17.59
N ARG A 7 -36.78 63.91 -17.77
CA ARG A 7 -36.54 63.00 -18.94
C ARG A 7 -36.88 63.64 -20.32
N PRO A 8 -36.88 62.93 -21.49
CA PRO A 8 -36.16 61.75 -22.05
C PRO A 8 -35.72 61.95 -23.54
N TYR A 9 -35.11 60.92 -24.18
CA TYR A 9 -35.11 60.68 -25.64
C TYR A 9 -35.32 59.15 -25.84
N ASN A 10 -36.31 58.55 -26.56
CA ASN A 10 -36.80 58.66 -27.95
C ASN A 10 -35.68 58.41 -29.00
N LEU A 11 -35.80 57.62 -30.07
CA LEU A 11 -36.92 57.14 -30.88
C LEU A 11 -36.43 55.96 -31.78
N SER A 12 -37.19 54.86 -31.90
CA SER A 12 -37.82 54.30 -33.11
C SER A 12 -36.99 53.64 -34.22
N LEU A 13 -37.53 52.52 -34.72
CA LEU A 13 -37.88 52.15 -36.12
C LEU A 13 -37.95 50.61 -36.15
N THR A 14 -38.85 49.84 -36.75
CA THR A 14 -40.11 49.97 -37.51
C THR A 14 -40.63 48.53 -37.65
N LYS A 15 -41.94 48.31 -37.55
CA LYS A 15 -42.69 47.07 -37.91
C LYS A 15 -42.75 46.89 -39.45
N PRO A 16 -43.08 45.73 -40.09
CA PRO A 16 -44.39 45.10 -39.90
C PRO A 16 -44.60 43.56 -40.18
N TYR A 17 -45.67 43.06 -39.54
CA TYR A 17 -46.74 42.15 -40.00
C TYR A 17 -46.53 40.67 -40.45
N ILE A 18 -47.05 39.79 -39.58
CA ILE A 18 -48.10 38.75 -39.76
C ILE A 18 -47.92 37.63 -40.82
N LYS A 19 -47.84 36.37 -40.33
CA LYS A 19 -48.77 35.29 -40.73
C LYS A 19 -48.87 34.18 -39.67
N LEU A 20 -50.11 33.83 -39.33
CA LEU A 20 -50.54 32.75 -38.43
C LEU A 20 -50.09 31.36 -38.94
N ILE A 21 -49.96 30.37 -38.02
CA ILE A 21 -50.64 29.05 -38.08
C ILE A 21 -50.51 28.33 -36.71
N ASN A 22 -51.68 28.17 -36.09
CA ASN A 22 -52.20 27.12 -35.20
C ASN A 22 -51.33 26.33 -34.22
N GLN A 23 -51.80 26.43 -32.97
CA GLN A 23 -51.57 25.61 -31.80
C GLN A 23 -52.01 24.15 -32.01
N GLY A 24 -51.12 23.21 -31.70
CA GLY A 24 -51.46 21.84 -31.30
C GLY A 24 -51.06 21.67 -29.84
N ALA A 25 -52.04 21.74 -28.94
CA ALA A 25 -51.85 21.56 -27.51
C ALA A 25 -51.55 20.09 -27.20
N ALA A 26 -50.33 19.77 -26.78
CA ALA A 26 -50.05 18.51 -26.09
C ALA A 26 -50.70 18.55 -24.70
N PRO A 27 -51.36 17.47 -24.24
CA PRO A 27 -52.11 17.49 -22.99
C PRO A 27 -51.16 17.64 -21.79
N MET A 28 -51.43 18.67 -20.99
CA MET A 28 -50.69 19.15 -19.82
C MET A 28 -50.29 18.06 -18.79
N LYS A 29 -50.95 16.89 -18.82
CA LYS A 29 -50.66 15.75 -17.94
C LYS A 29 -49.40 14.97 -18.33
N ILE A 30 -49.04 14.91 -19.62
CA ILE A 30 -47.88 14.17 -20.11
C ILE A 30 -46.59 14.93 -19.76
N VAL A 31 -46.60 16.25 -19.90
CA VAL A 31 -45.47 17.13 -19.56
C VAL A 31 -45.18 17.09 -18.05
N GLN A 32 -46.21 17.07 -17.19
CA GLN A 32 -46.03 16.93 -15.74
C GLN A 32 -45.48 15.55 -15.33
N HIS A 33 -45.88 14.46 -16.01
CA HIS A 33 -45.34 13.12 -15.72
C HIS A 33 -43.88 12.98 -16.15
N ILE A 34 -43.52 13.51 -17.31
CA ILE A 34 -42.14 13.51 -17.81
C ILE A 34 -41.24 14.35 -16.90
N PHE A 35 -41.70 15.52 -16.43
CA PHE A 35 -40.95 16.35 -15.47
C PHE A 35 -40.78 15.67 -14.11
N LYS A 36 -41.80 14.95 -13.61
CA LYS A 36 -41.71 14.16 -12.36
C LYS A 36 -40.77 12.97 -12.50
N LEU A 37 -40.74 12.31 -13.65
CA LEU A 37 -39.80 11.22 -13.93
C LEU A 37 -38.36 11.74 -14.02
N LEU A 38 -38.14 12.90 -14.66
CA LEU A 38 -36.83 13.52 -14.80
C LEU A 38 -36.27 13.99 -13.43
N LEU A 39 -37.11 14.60 -12.58
CA LEU A 39 -36.74 14.94 -11.21
C LEU A 39 -36.42 13.70 -10.37
N SER A 40 -37.22 12.63 -10.50
CA SER A 40 -37.01 11.36 -9.78
C SER A 40 -35.68 10.71 -10.14
N VAL A 41 -35.32 10.65 -11.43
CA VAL A 41 -34.04 10.12 -11.91
C VAL A 41 -32.86 10.96 -11.40
N HIS A 42 -33.00 12.28 -11.31
CA HIS A 42 -31.95 13.16 -10.78
C HIS A 42 -31.78 13.01 -9.26
N VAL A 43 -32.87 12.81 -8.51
CA VAL A 43 -32.81 12.54 -7.06
C VAL A 43 -32.18 11.18 -6.78
N VAL A 44 -32.52 10.14 -7.56
CA VAL A 44 -31.88 8.81 -7.44
C VAL A 44 -30.40 8.87 -7.81
N SER A 45 -30.02 9.63 -8.84
CA SER A 45 -28.61 9.84 -9.22
C SER A 45 -27.82 10.58 -8.13
N LEU A 46 -28.41 11.59 -7.48
CA LEU A 46 -27.77 12.33 -6.37
C LEU A 46 -27.55 11.45 -5.13
N VAL A 47 -28.48 10.52 -4.85
CA VAL A 47 -28.37 9.55 -3.73
C VAL A 47 -27.30 8.48 -4.00
N ILE A 48 -27.08 8.10 -5.26
CA ILE A 48 -26.00 7.18 -5.66
C ILE A 48 -24.62 7.85 -5.55
N ILE A 49 -24.53 9.17 -5.79
CA ILE A 49 -23.26 9.90 -5.62
C ILE A 49 -22.90 10.07 -4.14
N PHE A 50 -23.89 10.23 -3.25
CA PHE A 50 -23.67 10.38 -1.80
C PHE A 50 -23.45 9.06 -1.02
N SER A 51 -23.60 7.89 -1.64
CA SER A 51 -23.35 6.60 -0.99
C SER A 51 -21.89 6.11 -1.09
N SER A 52 -20.99 6.89 -1.71
CA SER A 52 -19.55 6.71 -1.56
C SER A 52 -19.05 7.35 -0.26
N GLY A 53 -19.56 6.85 0.86
CA GLY A 53 -19.04 7.13 2.20
C GLY A 53 -17.66 6.50 2.41
N ASN A 54 -16.70 6.76 1.52
CA ASN A 54 -15.30 6.71 1.89
C ASN A 54 -15.04 7.95 2.74
N VAL A 55 -15.55 7.93 3.99
CA VAL A 55 -14.98 8.74 5.07
C VAL A 55 -13.48 8.56 4.94
N LEU A 56 -12.75 9.67 4.79
CA LEU A 56 -11.32 9.71 4.48
C LEU A 56 -10.52 9.04 5.60
N ALA A 57 -10.53 7.70 5.66
CA ALA A 57 -10.02 6.91 6.76
C ALA A 57 -8.54 7.23 6.97
N ASN A 58 -8.12 7.42 8.21
CA ASN A 58 -6.71 7.71 8.48
C ASN A 58 -5.84 6.52 8.02
N VAL A 59 -4.60 6.75 7.61
CA VAL A 59 -3.66 5.68 7.20
C VAL A 59 -3.57 4.61 8.29
N SER A 60 -3.56 5.02 9.56
CA SER A 60 -3.59 4.09 10.69
C SER A 60 -4.84 3.20 10.72
N GLU A 61 -6.01 3.71 10.35
CA GLU A 61 -7.25 2.94 10.34
C GLU A 61 -7.26 1.95 9.17
N LEU A 62 -6.81 2.40 7.99
CA LEU A 62 -6.65 1.54 6.81
C LEU A 62 -5.66 0.40 7.06
N LEU A 63 -4.57 0.67 7.78
CA LEU A 63 -3.62 -0.36 8.20
C LEU A 63 -4.26 -1.40 9.12
N VAL A 64 -5.06 -0.97 10.12
CA VAL A 64 -5.77 -1.89 11.02
C VAL A 64 -6.81 -2.71 10.27
N GLN A 65 -7.56 -2.11 9.34
CA GLN A 65 -8.51 -2.82 8.48
C GLN A 65 -7.79 -3.85 7.60
N GLY A 66 -6.70 -3.46 6.95
CA GLY A 66 -5.89 -4.35 6.12
C GLY A 66 -5.27 -5.50 6.93
N ASP A 67 -4.81 -5.24 8.16
CA ASP A 67 -4.28 -6.26 9.06
C ASP A 67 -5.38 -7.25 9.48
N ASN A 68 -6.58 -6.77 9.83
CA ASN A 68 -7.72 -7.62 10.16
C ASN A 68 -8.14 -8.50 8.98
N HIS A 69 -8.24 -7.94 7.76
CA HIS A 69 -8.55 -8.72 6.56
C HIS A 69 -7.47 -9.76 6.27
N ARG A 70 -6.19 -9.40 6.42
CA ARG A 70 -5.07 -10.34 6.24
C ARG A 70 -5.13 -11.48 7.26
N MET A 71 -5.43 -11.19 8.53
CA MET A 71 -5.61 -12.21 9.57
C MET A 71 -6.79 -13.15 9.28
N ASN A 72 -7.88 -12.61 8.73
CA ASN A 72 -9.05 -13.38 8.30
C ASN A 72 -8.83 -14.13 6.97
N ARG A 73 -7.65 -14.01 6.34
CA ARG A 73 -7.30 -14.55 5.02
C ARG A 73 -8.11 -13.97 3.84
N ASP A 74 -8.75 -12.83 4.06
CA ASP A 74 -9.47 -12.07 3.03
C ASP A 74 -8.49 -11.18 2.23
N TYR A 75 -7.60 -11.83 1.47
CA TYR A 75 -6.49 -11.14 0.81
C TYR A 75 -6.91 -10.08 -0.22
N ILE A 76 -8.06 -10.23 -0.86
CA ILE A 76 -8.59 -9.27 -1.84
C ILE A 76 -8.98 -7.95 -1.15
N LEU A 77 -9.67 -8.03 -0.02
CA LEU A 77 -10.04 -6.85 0.76
C LEU A 77 -8.81 -6.22 1.41
N ALA A 78 -7.88 -7.05 1.90
CA ALA A 78 -6.62 -6.57 2.45
C ALA A 78 -5.81 -5.80 1.39
N GLU A 79 -5.68 -6.32 0.16
CA GLU A 79 -5.01 -5.63 -0.94
C GLU A 79 -5.63 -4.25 -1.22
N LYS A 80 -6.95 -4.14 -1.18
CA LYS A 80 -7.65 -2.86 -1.35
C LYS A 80 -7.30 -1.87 -0.23
N SER A 81 -7.41 -2.26 1.03
CA SER A 81 -7.08 -1.38 2.17
C SER A 81 -5.63 -0.91 2.14
N TYR A 82 -4.68 -1.79 1.79
CA TYR A 82 -3.27 -1.40 1.73
C TYR A 82 -2.92 -0.56 0.51
N THR A 83 -3.57 -0.75 -0.65
CA THR A 83 -3.36 0.12 -1.81
C THR A 83 -3.87 1.54 -1.56
N GLU A 84 -5.00 1.69 -0.87
CA GLU A 84 -5.51 2.98 -0.40
C GLU A 84 -4.55 3.64 0.61
N ALA A 85 -3.98 2.86 1.54
CA ALA A 85 -2.98 3.36 2.49
C ALA A 85 -1.68 3.79 1.77
N LEU A 86 -1.24 3.01 0.78
CA LEU A 86 -0.01 3.30 0.01
C LEU A 86 -0.15 4.59 -0.80
N ALA A 87 -1.34 4.89 -1.31
CA ALA A 87 -1.60 6.14 -2.02
C ALA A 87 -1.38 7.38 -1.14
N LYS A 88 -1.65 7.26 0.18
CA LYS A 88 -1.43 8.34 1.16
C LYS A 88 0.02 8.40 1.63
N GLU A 89 0.68 7.25 1.80
CA GLU A 89 2.06 7.15 2.28
C GLU A 89 2.93 6.23 1.39
N PRO A 90 3.38 6.71 0.21
CA PRO A 90 4.06 5.87 -0.78
C PRO A 90 5.47 5.41 -0.39
N LYS A 91 6.04 5.98 0.69
CA LYS A 91 7.37 5.66 1.21
C LYS A 91 7.33 4.77 2.46
N ASN A 92 6.15 4.39 2.94
CA ASN A 92 6.02 3.59 4.15
C ASN A 92 6.32 2.11 3.84
N TYR A 93 7.48 1.63 4.32
CA TYR A 93 7.93 0.27 4.05
C TYR A 93 7.01 -0.80 4.66
N ARG A 94 6.32 -0.49 5.78
CA ARG A 94 5.38 -1.42 6.42
C ARG A 94 4.24 -1.77 5.47
N ILE A 95 3.67 -0.76 4.80
CA ILE A 95 2.59 -0.94 3.82
C ILE A 95 3.10 -1.76 2.62
N LEU A 96 4.29 -1.41 2.11
CA LEU A 96 4.91 -2.12 0.99
C LEU A 96 5.13 -3.60 1.34
N LYS A 97 5.65 -3.90 2.54
CA LYS A 97 5.86 -5.27 3.01
C LYS A 97 4.55 -6.06 3.02
N SER A 98 3.50 -5.53 3.65
CA SER A 98 2.19 -6.18 3.69
C SER A 98 1.62 -6.44 2.29
N LEU A 99 1.78 -5.49 1.36
CA LEU A 99 1.34 -5.68 -0.03
C LEU A 99 2.11 -6.77 -0.75
N VAL A 100 3.42 -6.86 -0.54
CA VAL A 100 4.24 -7.92 -1.14
C VAL A 100 3.77 -9.30 -0.64
N GLU A 101 3.57 -9.46 0.67
CA GLU A 101 3.08 -10.71 1.27
C GLU A 101 1.70 -11.10 0.72
N ILE A 102 0.79 -10.13 0.60
CA ILE A 102 -0.57 -10.37 0.08
C ILE A 102 -0.54 -10.72 -1.40
N LYS A 103 0.23 -10.00 -2.21
CA LYS A 103 0.36 -10.28 -3.64
C LYS A 103 1.02 -11.64 -3.88
N PHE A 104 1.96 -12.04 -3.02
CA PHE A 104 2.51 -13.39 -3.03
C PHE A 104 1.43 -14.43 -2.72
N ALA A 105 0.60 -14.21 -1.70
CA ALA A 105 -0.51 -15.12 -1.36
C ALA A 105 -1.60 -15.20 -2.44
N LEU A 106 -1.80 -14.12 -3.21
CA LEU A 106 -2.70 -14.05 -4.37
C LEU A 106 -2.05 -14.55 -5.67
N GLU A 107 -0.83 -15.08 -5.62
CA GLU A 107 -0.05 -15.54 -6.79
C GLU A 107 0.22 -14.44 -7.84
N LYS A 108 0.09 -13.16 -7.48
CA LYS A 108 0.37 -12.00 -8.33
C LYS A 108 1.87 -11.64 -8.29
N TYR A 109 2.71 -12.60 -8.67
CA TYR A 109 4.18 -12.49 -8.54
C TYR A 109 4.78 -11.32 -9.34
N ALA A 110 4.23 -11.03 -10.52
CA ALA A 110 4.71 -9.94 -11.37
C ALA A 110 4.53 -8.56 -10.73
N GLU A 111 3.46 -8.38 -9.94
CA GLU A 111 3.19 -7.15 -9.19
C GLU A 111 3.94 -7.10 -7.86
N ALA A 112 4.23 -8.26 -7.24
CA ALA A 112 4.97 -8.35 -5.98
C ALA A 112 6.46 -7.99 -6.15
N LYS A 113 7.07 -8.41 -7.26
CA LYS A 113 8.51 -8.19 -7.56
C LYS A 113 8.95 -6.72 -7.43
N PRO A 114 8.35 -5.75 -8.15
CA PRO A 114 8.80 -4.35 -8.09
C PRO A 114 8.58 -3.71 -6.72
N LEU A 115 7.56 -4.15 -5.96
CA LEU A 115 7.33 -3.68 -4.60
C LEU A 115 8.43 -4.18 -3.64
N ALA A 116 8.85 -5.43 -3.77
CA ALA A 116 9.95 -5.99 -3.00
C ALA A 116 11.28 -5.28 -3.33
N GLU A 117 11.59 -5.04 -4.61
CA GLU A 117 12.78 -4.28 -5.03
C GLU A 117 12.81 -2.87 -4.44
N LYS A 118 11.65 -2.21 -4.38
CA LYS A 118 11.52 -0.90 -3.72
C LYS A 118 11.88 -0.97 -2.24
N ILE A 119 11.47 -2.01 -1.52
CA ILE A 119 11.83 -2.19 -0.11
C ILE A 119 13.34 -2.45 0.04
N LEU A 120 13.90 -3.34 -0.79
CA LEU A 120 15.32 -3.70 -0.77
C LEU A 120 16.24 -2.51 -1.13
N SER A 121 15.71 -1.50 -1.84
CA SER A 121 16.44 -0.26 -2.11
C SER A 121 16.58 0.68 -0.91
N PHE A 122 15.78 0.49 0.16
CA PHE A 122 15.87 1.32 1.35
C PHE A 122 17.09 0.97 2.20
N ARG A 123 17.59 1.96 2.94
CA ARG A 123 18.67 1.75 3.91
C ARG A 123 18.23 0.82 5.04
N VAL A 124 19.02 -0.22 5.28
CA VAL A 124 18.86 -1.14 6.41
C VAL A 124 19.29 -0.46 7.72
N MET A 125 18.49 -0.62 8.77
CA MET A 125 18.77 -0.13 10.11
C MET A 125 18.59 -1.23 11.17
N LEU A 126 19.32 -1.12 12.27
CA LEU A 126 19.19 -2.05 13.41
C LEU A 126 17.94 -1.78 14.25
N GLN A 127 17.52 -0.52 14.35
CA GLN A 127 16.38 -0.08 15.16
C GLN A 127 15.25 0.44 14.27
N LYS A 128 14.01 0.34 14.76
CA LYS A 128 12.81 0.92 14.12
C LYS A 128 12.75 2.43 14.35
N LYS A 129 13.69 3.18 13.76
CA LYS A 129 13.70 4.65 13.90
C LYS A 129 12.65 5.29 13.03
N VAL A 130 11.90 6.20 13.64
CA VAL A 130 10.77 6.90 13.04
C VAL A 130 10.85 8.40 13.34
N LYS A 131 10.34 9.19 12.39
CA LYS A 131 10.05 10.61 12.56
C LYS A 131 8.58 10.75 12.96
N VAL A 132 8.35 11.39 14.09
CA VAL A 132 7.01 11.60 14.64
C VAL A 132 6.62 13.05 14.41
N PHE A 133 5.51 13.26 13.71
CA PHE A 133 4.92 14.56 13.43
C PHE A 133 3.61 14.69 14.21
N VAL A 134 3.38 15.85 14.84
CA VAL A 134 2.11 16.15 15.51
C VAL A 134 1.10 16.63 14.49
N ILE A 135 -0.12 16.10 14.56
CA ILE A 135 -1.24 16.53 13.74
C ILE A 135 -2.06 17.54 14.56
N GLY A 136 -2.05 18.81 14.16
CA GLY A 136 -2.79 19.89 14.83
C GLY A 136 -2.15 20.38 16.14
N GLU A 137 -2.93 21.09 16.96
CA GLU A 137 -2.52 21.59 18.28
C GLU A 137 -2.74 20.55 19.38
N SER A 138 -2.09 19.38 19.27
CA SER A 138 -2.19 18.36 20.33
C SER A 138 -1.06 18.46 21.36
N GLY A 139 -1.43 18.30 22.64
CA GLY A 139 -0.51 18.07 23.76
C GLY A 139 0.12 16.66 23.77
N ALA A 140 -0.08 15.83 22.75
CA ALA A 140 0.41 14.45 22.65
C ALA A 140 1.91 14.31 22.97
N LEU A 141 2.71 15.30 22.57
CA LEU A 141 4.17 15.31 22.77
C LEU A 141 4.62 16.21 23.94
N ALA A 142 3.69 16.73 24.75
CA ALA A 142 4.02 17.53 25.94
C ALA A 142 5.00 16.77 26.86
N GLY A 143 6.06 17.47 27.31
CA GLY A 143 7.12 16.90 28.16
C GLY A 143 8.15 16.04 27.42
N VAL A 144 8.00 15.85 26.11
CA VAL A 144 8.93 15.09 25.25
C VAL A 144 9.49 15.94 24.10
N ILE A 145 8.83 17.06 23.78
CA ILE A 145 9.37 18.08 22.87
C ILE A 145 10.69 18.59 23.45
N SER A 146 11.80 18.34 22.74
CA SER A 146 13.06 18.99 23.03
C SER A 146 12.93 20.46 22.62
N PRO A 147 13.12 21.43 23.54
CA PRO A 147 13.12 22.85 23.18
C PRO A 147 14.27 23.23 22.22
N LYS A 148 15.16 22.27 21.90
CA LYS A 148 16.40 22.47 21.15
C LYS A 148 16.29 22.16 19.65
N THR A 149 15.25 21.46 19.19
CA THR A 149 15.09 21.11 17.78
C THR A 149 14.30 22.16 17.00
N ARG A 150 14.93 22.77 15.98
CA ARG A 150 14.27 23.62 14.97
C ARG A 150 13.47 22.80 13.94
N THR A 151 13.46 21.47 14.03
CA THR A 151 12.79 20.59 13.06
C THR A 151 11.32 20.37 13.43
N PRO A 152 10.42 20.21 12.43
CA PRO A 152 8.99 20.01 12.66
C PRO A 152 8.62 18.58 13.13
N TYR A 153 9.62 17.74 13.42
CA TYR A 153 9.45 16.35 13.81
C TYR A 153 10.40 15.99 14.94
N HIS A 154 10.03 14.94 15.68
CA HIS A 154 10.85 14.35 16.72
C HIS A 154 11.30 12.94 16.34
N MET A 155 12.56 12.63 16.60
CA MET A 155 13.11 11.31 16.36
C MET A 155 12.77 10.36 17.51
N ALA A 156 12.17 9.22 17.18
CA ALA A 156 11.82 8.19 18.14
C ALA A 156 12.15 6.80 17.59
N GLU A 157 12.21 5.83 18.48
CA GLU A 157 12.16 4.41 18.17
C GLU A 157 10.75 3.88 18.42
N LEU A 158 10.19 3.20 17.43
CA LEU A 158 8.89 2.55 17.54
C LEU A 158 9.06 1.20 18.22
N VAL A 159 8.58 1.10 19.45
CA VAL A 159 8.65 -0.13 20.25
C VAL A 159 7.46 -1.02 19.90
N ASP A 160 6.24 -0.52 20.14
CA ASP A 160 5.01 -1.20 19.77
C ASP A 160 4.13 -0.29 18.91
N GLU A 161 3.51 -0.90 17.91
CA GLU A 161 2.59 -0.21 17.01
C GLU A 161 1.22 0.01 17.61
N THR A 162 0.69 -0.93 18.39
CA THR A 162 -0.65 -0.82 18.96
C THR A 162 -0.62 -1.25 20.41
N VAL A 163 -0.84 -0.29 21.31
CA VAL A 163 -1.02 -0.52 22.74
C VAL A 163 -2.34 0.11 23.15
N ILE A 164 -3.20 -0.68 23.79
CA ILE A 164 -4.42 -0.19 24.42
C ILE A 164 -4.06 0.09 25.88
N SER A 165 -4.28 1.33 26.32
CA SER A 165 -4.08 1.69 27.72
C SER A 165 -5.15 1.03 28.58
N ALA A 166 -4.76 0.36 29.66
CA ALA A 166 -5.70 -0.11 30.66
C ALA A 166 -6.44 1.10 31.27
N ASP A 167 -7.77 0.99 31.41
CA ASP A 167 -8.55 2.00 32.13
C ASP A 167 -8.07 2.00 33.60
N SER A 168 -7.39 3.08 34.01
CA SER A 168 -6.91 3.26 35.38
C SER A 168 -8.03 3.60 36.39
N GLY A 169 -9.28 3.32 36.04
CA GLY A 169 -10.41 3.55 36.92
C GLY A 169 -10.42 2.48 38.02
N GLN A 170 -10.61 2.90 39.27
CA GLN A 170 -11.02 1.98 40.33
C GLN A 170 -12.26 1.22 39.83
N ASN A 171 -12.07 -0.04 39.47
CA ASN A 171 -13.10 -0.87 38.86
C ASN A 171 -13.99 -1.42 39.97
N ASN A 172 -14.91 -0.59 40.44
CA ASN A 172 -15.97 -1.04 41.32
C ASN A 172 -16.76 -2.12 40.56
N MET A 173 -17.18 -3.21 41.22
CA MET A 173 -17.89 -4.34 40.59
C MET A 173 -19.16 -3.97 39.78
N ARG A 174 -19.64 -2.71 39.89
CA ARG A 174 -20.73 -2.17 39.06
C ARG A 174 -20.34 -1.91 37.60
N ASN A 175 -19.06 -1.64 37.30
CA ASN A 175 -18.60 -1.38 35.93
C ASN A 175 -18.65 -2.62 35.01
N TYR A 176 -18.86 -3.83 35.55
CA TYR A 176 -19.08 -5.03 34.75
C TYR A 176 -20.48 -5.10 34.13
N LEU A 177 -21.45 -4.38 34.69
CA LEU A 177 -22.84 -4.38 34.23
C LEU A 177 -23.12 -3.23 33.24
N ASP A 178 -22.36 -2.14 33.33
CA ASP A 178 -22.47 -1.01 32.41
C ASP A 178 -21.65 -1.29 31.15
N ALA A 179 -22.25 -1.97 30.17
CA ALA A 179 -21.69 -2.25 28.85
C ALA A 179 -21.52 -0.99 27.95
N LYS A 180 -21.31 0.20 28.52
CA LYS A 180 -20.84 1.36 27.76
C LYS A 180 -19.35 1.17 27.51
N THR A 181 -19.03 0.33 26.53
CA THR A 181 -17.67 0.08 26.05
C THR A 181 -17.05 1.41 25.65
N LYS A 182 -16.19 1.95 26.51
CA LYS A 182 -15.36 3.10 26.18
C LYS A 182 -14.50 2.67 25.00
N LYS A 183 -14.61 3.36 23.86
CA LYS A 183 -13.85 3.00 22.65
C LYS A 183 -12.37 2.98 23.01
N GLU A 184 -11.75 1.82 22.89
CA GLU A 184 -10.34 1.62 23.15
C GLU A 184 -9.52 2.50 22.20
N VAL A 185 -8.80 3.49 22.73
CA VAL A 185 -7.97 4.38 21.93
C VAL A 185 -6.63 3.70 21.67
N PRO A 186 -6.29 3.35 20.42
CA PRO A 186 -5.01 2.76 20.12
C PRO A 186 -3.90 3.79 20.27
N ASN A 187 -2.81 3.40 20.91
CA ASN A 187 -1.61 4.22 21.10
C ASN A 187 -0.40 3.56 20.45
N TYR A 188 0.54 4.38 20.00
CA TYR A 188 1.93 3.98 19.73
C TYR A 188 2.73 4.01 21.01
N ARG A 189 3.60 3.01 21.22
CA ARG A 189 4.61 3.05 22.28
C ARG A 189 5.93 3.50 21.66
N LEU A 190 6.30 4.75 21.94
CA LEU A 190 7.45 5.41 21.33
C LEU A 190 8.51 5.70 22.38
N PHE A 191 9.76 5.39 22.06
CA PHE A 191 10.92 5.82 22.83
C PHE A 191 11.58 7.00 22.13
N PHE A 192 11.53 8.19 22.73
CA PHE A 192 12.06 9.40 22.11
C PHE A 192 13.56 9.52 22.38
N LEU A 193 14.35 9.58 21.32
CA LEU A 193 15.81 9.49 21.40
C LEU A 193 16.44 10.71 22.10
N GLU A 194 15.83 11.89 21.93
CA GLU A 194 16.36 13.14 22.50
C GLU A 194 16.06 13.28 23.99
N SER A 195 14.85 12.88 24.41
CA SER A 195 14.43 12.97 25.81
C SER A 195 14.84 11.74 26.62
N GLY A 196 15.13 10.61 25.96
CA GLY A 196 15.37 9.32 26.59
C GLY A 196 14.15 8.74 27.30
N LYS A 197 12.93 9.24 27.01
CA LYS A 197 11.69 8.82 27.67
C LYS A 197 10.81 7.99 26.75
N MET A 198 10.18 6.96 27.30
CA MET A 198 9.06 6.26 26.67
C MET A 198 7.75 6.99 26.91
N LYS A 199 6.91 7.10 25.88
CA LYS A 199 5.56 7.66 25.98
C LYS A 199 4.58 6.88 25.10
N LEU A 200 3.38 6.68 25.62
CA LEU A 200 2.22 6.23 24.85
C LEU A 200 1.60 7.44 24.16
N VAL A 201 1.46 7.38 22.83
CA VAL A 201 0.96 8.49 22.03
C VAL A 201 -0.24 8.02 21.19
N PRO A 202 -1.41 8.68 21.28
CA PRO A 202 -2.58 8.28 20.51
C PRO A 202 -2.34 8.32 19.00
N LYS A 203 -2.78 7.29 18.27
CA LYS A 203 -2.55 7.21 16.81
C LYS A 203 -3.25 8.31 16.00
N SER A 204 -4.34 8.86 16.54
CA SER A 204 -5.11 9.94 15.92
C SER A 204 -4.36 11.28 15.90
N GLU A 205 -3.39 11.47 16.79
CA GLU A 205 -2.74 12.76 17.03
C GLU A 205 -1.36 12.88 16.40
N VAL A 206 -0.79 11.76 15.91
CA VAL A 206 0.55 11.73 15.33
C VAL A 206 0.61 10.98 14.01
N LYS A 207 1.43 11.50 13.10
CA LYS A 207 1.86 10.83 11.88
C LYS A 207 3.29 10.32 12.04
N ILE A 208 3.54 9.10 11.60
CA ILE A 208 4.84 8.44 11.73
C ILE A 208 5.43 8.20 10.34
N GLU A 209 6.66 8.65 10.11
CA GLU A 209 7.42 8.31 8.91
C GLU A 209 8.65 7.48 9.28
N TYR A 210 8.80 6.33 8.62
CA TYR A 210 9.95 5.45 8.83
C TYR A 210 11.20 6.01 8.16
N VAL A 211 12.33 5.97 8.87
CA VAL A 211 13.62 6.45 8.34
C VAL A 211 14.29 5.40 7.47
N GLY A 212 14.09 4.12 7.78
CA GLY A 212 14.67 2.98 7.05
C GLY A 212 13.99 1.67 7.43
N VAL A 213 14.47 0.56 6.87
CA VAL A 213 13.88 -0.76 7.04
C VAL A 213 14.66 -1.54 8.10
N PRO A 214 14.01 -2.14 9.11
CA PRO A 214 14.65 -3.02 10.06
C PRO A 214 15.30 -4.22 9.37
N ARG A 215 16.46 -4.66 9.88
CA ARG A 215 17.19 -5.81 9.32
C ARG A 215 16.32 -7.06 9.13
N ILE A 216 15.52 -7.43 10.14
CA ILE A 216 14.63 -8.59 10.08
C ILE A 216 13.62 -8.47 8.94
N ASP A 217 13.01 -7.28 8.80
CA ASP A 217 12.05 -7.03 7.73
C ASP A 217 12.73 -7.09 6.36
N HIS A 218 13.93 -6.53 6.23
CA HIS A 218 14.71 -6.58 5.00
C HIS A 218 15.05 -8.02 4.59
N GLU A 219 15.56 -8.83 5.52
CA GLU A 219 15.88 -10.25 5.27
C GLU A 219 14.62 -11.05 4.89
N SER A 220 13.49 -10.81 5.57
CA SER A 220 12.22 -11.48 5.24
C SER A 220 11.74 -11.15 3.82
N VAL A 221 11.89 -9.89 3.40
CA VAL A 221 11.51 -9.46 2.05
C VAL A 221 12.50 -10.01 1.02
N GLN A 222 13.78 -10.11 1.34
CA GLN A 222 14.78 -10.71 0.47
C GLN A 222 14.49 -12.19 0.20
N GLU A 223 14.14 -12.96 1.24
CA GLU A 223 13.74 -14.36 1.08
C GLU A 223 12.49 -14.49 0.19
N LEU A 224 11.49 -13.65 0.44
CA LEU A 224 10.26 -13.66 -0.33
C LEU A 224 10.50 -13.21 -1.78
N TYR A 225 11.40 -12.25 -2.01
CA TYR A 225 11.84 -11.85 -3.35
C TYR A 225 12.45 -13.02 -4.12
N SER A 226 13.34 -13.81 -3.51
CA SER A 226 13.90 -15.01 -4.14
C SER A 226 12.81 -16.05 -4.47
N LYS A 227 11.82 -16.25 -3.58
CA LYS A 227 10.67 -17.12 -3.85
C LYS A 227 9.82 -16.60 -5.03
N VAL A 228 9.55 -15.29 -5.08
CA VAL A 228 8.85 -14.64 -6.19
C VAL A 228 9.59 -14.84 -7.50
N GLN A 229 10.91 -14.63 -7.52
CA GLN A 229 11.74 -14.85 -8.71
C GLN A 229 11.64 -16.30 -9.18
N SER A 230 11.86 -17.27 -8.30
CA SER A 230 11.72 -18.70 -8.62
C SER A 230 10.34 -19.02 -9.23
N LYS A 231 9.25 -18.50 -8.65
CA LYS A 231 7.89 -18.68 -9.19
C LYS A 231 7.70 -18.04 -10.55
N LEU A 232 8.27 -16.86 -10.78
CA LEU A 232 8.22 -16.20 -12.09
C LEU A 232 8.98 -17.00 -13.15
N ILE A 233 10.09 -17.63 -12.79
CA ILE A 233 10.86 -18.48 -13.69
C ILE A 233 10.08 -19.74 -14.03
N ASP A 234 9.51 -20.40 -13.03
CA ASP A 234 8.63 -21.56 -13.22
C ASP A 234 7.49 -21.24 -14.20
N LEU A 235 6.86 -20.06 -14.04
CA LEU A 235 5.78 -19.58 -14.91
C LEU A 235 6.25 -19.17 -16.31
N SER A 236 7.46 -18.65 -16.45
CA SER A 236 8.03 -18.27 -17.75
C SER A 236 8.30 -19.47 -18.67
N GLY A 237 8.21 -20.69 -18.12
CA GLY A 237 8.39 -21.94 -18.85
C GLY A 237 9.86 -22.22 -19.16
N LYS A 238 10.14 -23.44 -19.64
CA LYS A 238 11.50 -23.86 -20.00
C LYS A 238 12.11 -22.90 -21.03
N PRO A 239 13.43 -22.62 -20.93
CA PRO A 239 14.12 -21.78 -21.90
C PRO A 239 13.91 -22.28 -23.34
N LYS A 240 13.96 -21.33 -24.28
CA LYS A 240 14.01 -21.55 -25.75
C LYS A 240 14.72 -22.85 -26.07
N ASN A 241 14.09 -23.72 -26.86
CA ASN A 241 14.63 -24.96 -27.43
C ASN A 241 16.16 -24.95 -27.50
N ILE A 242 16.83 -25.40 -26.43
CA ILE A 242 18.28 -25.32 -26.32
C ILE A 242 18.84 -26.49 -27.12
N GLU A 243 19.75 -26.20 -28.03
CA GLU A 243 20.45 -27.23 -28.80
C GLU A 243 21.33 -28.04 -27.83
N MET A 244 20.87 -29.24 -27.52
CA MET A 244 21.58 -30.18 -26.67
C MET A 244 22.44 -31.11 -27.54
N VAL A 245 23.71 -31.26 -27.19
CA VAL A 245 24.63 -32.22 -27.81
C VAL A 245 24.65 -33.48 -26.96
N SER A 246 24.52 -34.65 -27.60
CA SER A 246 24.65 -35.93 -26.93
C SER A 246 26.13 -36.27 -26.77
N VAL A 247 26.57 -36.53 -25.55
CA VAL A 247 27.90 -37.03 -25.24
C VAL A 247 27.77 -38.52 -24.98
N GLU A 248 28.57 -39.31 -25.68
CA GLU A 248 28.59 -40.76 -25.49
C GLU A 248 29.06 -41.10 -24.08
N GLY A 249 28.41 -42.09 -23.48
CA GLY A 249 28.83 -42.65 -22.21
C GLY A 249 30.09 -43.50 -22.40
N GLY A 250 30.79 -43.74 -21.30
CA GLY A 250 32.03 -44.50 -21.33
C GLY A 250 32.60 -44.65 -19.93
N CYS A 251 33.61 -45.51 -19.81
CA CYS A 251 34.39 -45.63 -18.60
C CYS A 251 35.71 -44.89 -18.77
N PHE A 252 35.97 -43.95 -17.89
CA PHE A 252 37.14 -43.08 -17.90
C PHE A 252 37.96 -43.35 -16.64
N ASP A 253 39.26 -43.38 -16.79
CA ASP A 253 40.17 -43.50 -15.66
C ASP A 253 40.39 -42.10 -15.07
N MET A 254 39.98 -41.88 -13.82
CA MET A 254 40.22 -40.65 -13.07
C MET A 254 41.38 -40.84 -12.10
N GLY A 255 42.21 -39.80 -12.01
CA GLY A 255 43.46 -39.83 -11.24
C GLY A 255 44.68 -40.12 -12.10
N SER A 256 45.85 -40.10 -11.48
CA SER A 256 47.13 -40.29 -12.18
C SER A 256 48.20 -40.82 -11.24
N ASP A 257 48.91 -41.86 -11.66
CA ASP A 257 50.11 -42.36 -10.96
C ASP A 257 51.36 -41.53 -11.27
N LYS A 258 51.28 -40.64 -12.26
CA LYS A 258 52.35 -39.72 -12.66
C LYS A 258 52.10 -38.27 -12.19
N GLY A 259 50.97 -38.03 -11.53
CA GLY A 259 50.50 -36.72 -11.09
C GLY A 259 50.96 -36.36 -9.69
N ALA A 260 50.27 -35.40 -9.06
CA ALA A 260 50.51 -35.07 -7.65
C ALA A 260 50.18 -36.27 -6.75
N LEU A 261 50.84 -36.39 -5.59
CA LEU A 261 50.64 -37.51 -4.64
C LEU A 261 49.17 -37.72 -4.22
N LEU A 262 48.31 -36.71 -4.36
CA LEU A 262 46.88 -36.75 -4.02
C LEU A 262 45.96 -37.10 -5.21
N GLU A 263 46.51 -37.25 -6.42
CA GLU A 263 45.76 -37.63 -7.63
C GLU A 263 45.67 -39.14 -7.82
N GLY A 264 46.45 -39.93 -7.08
CA GLY A 264 46.36 -41.39 -7.07
C GLY A 264 45.41 -41.90 -5.98
N PRO A 265 44.93 -43.16 -6.09
CA PRO A 265 45.15 -44.09 -7.18
C PRO A 265 44.22 -43.86 -8.38
N ILE A 266 44.65 -44.31 -9.56
CA ILE A 266 43.79 -44.35 -10.74
C ILE A 266 42.58 -45.24 -10.46
N HIS A 267 41.38 -44.69 -10.63
CA HIS A 267 40.12 -45.42 -10.49
C HIS A 267 39.20 -45.15 -11.67
N LYS A 268 38.46 -46.18 -12.06
CA LYS A 268 37.59 -46.14 -13.24
C LYS A 268 36.21 -45.62 -12.88
N VAL A 269 35.79 -44.55 -13.55
CA VAL A 269 34.48 -43.92 -13.41
C VAL A 269 33.70 -44.13 -14.71
N CYS A 270 32.58 -44.85 -14.62
CA CYS A 270 31.70 -45.08 -15.77
C CYS A 270 30.53 -44.08 -15.75
N LEU A 271 30.35 -43.38 -16.86
CA LEU A 271 29.27 -42.42 -17.06
C LEU A 271 28.31 -42.96 -18.12
N SER A 272 27.02 -42.90 -17.81
CA SER A 272 25.96 -43.13 -18.81
C SER A 272 25.97 -42.01 -19.85
N PRO A 273 25.51 -42.26 -21.09
CA PRO A 273 25.33 -41.20 -22.07
C PRO A 273 24.44 -40.08 -21.51
N PHE A 274 24.84 -38.83 -21.72
CA PHE A 274 24.11 -37.66 -21.25
C PHE A 274 24.09 -36.57 -22.31
N LYS A 275 23.24 -35.57 -22.10
CA LYS A 275 23.13 -34.41 -22.98
C LYS A 275 23.70 -33.20 -22.28
N ILE A 276 24.53 -32.43 -22.98
CA ILE A 276 25.06 -31.14 -22.50
C ILE A 276 24.65 -30.04 -23.47
N GLU A 277 24.51 -28.82 -22.98
CA GLU A 277 24.28 -27.67 -23.84
C GLU A 277 25.50 -27.46 -24.76
N LYS A 278 25.25 -27.09 -26.03
CA LYS A 278 26.31 -26.81 -27.00
C LYS A 278 27.21 -25.62 -26.60
N HIS A 279 26.67 -24.70 -25.81
CA HIS A 279 27.32 -23.47 -25.41
C HIS A 279 27.36 -23.35 -23.88
N GLU A 280 28.39 -22.68 -23.38
CA GLU A 280 28.54 -22.42 -21.95
C GLU A 280 27.46 -21.47 -21.43
N VAL A 281 27.08 -21.65 -20.16
CA VAL A 281 26.11 -20.78 -19.49
C VAL A 281 26.73 -19.40 -19.27
N THR A 282 26.20 -18.37 -19.93
CA THR A 282 26.65 -16.99 -19.71
C THR A 282 26.14 -16.44 -18.38
N GLN A 283 26.84 -15.49 -17.77
CA GLN A 283 26.40 -14.86 -16.52
C GLN A 283 25.03 -14.16 -16.65
N LYS A 284 24.73 -13.62 -17.84
CA LYS A 284 23.40 -13.07 -18.16
C LYS A 284 22.33 -14.17 -18.14
N SER A 285 22.64 -15.35 -18.67
CA SER A 285 21.75 -16.52 -18.62
C SER A 285 21.54 -16.96 -17.17
N PHE A 286 22.61 -17.02 -16.38
CA PHE A 286 22.54 -17.43 -14.97
C PHE A 286 21.73 -16.45 -14.11
N GLN A 287 21.90 -15.13 -14.31
CA GLN A 287 21.16 -14.09 -13.58
C GLN A 287 19.71 -13.91 -14.05
N SER A 288 19.33 -14.50 -15.19
CA SER A 288 17.95 -14.51 -15.67
C SER A 288 17.09 -15.61 -15.02
N VAL A 289 17.74 -16.52 -14.29
CA VAL A 289 17.20 -17.52 -13.36
C VAL A 289 17.37 -16.99 -11.93
#